data_AF-A0A2J8UP42-F1
#
_entry.id   AF-A0A2J8UP42-F1
#
_cell.length_a   1.000
_cell.length_b   1.000
_cell.length_c   1.000
_cell.angle_alpha   90.00
_cell.angle_beta   90.00
_cell.angle_gamma   90.00
#
_symmetry.space_group_name_H-M   'P 1'
#
loop_
_entity.id
_entity.type
_entity.pdbx_description
1 polymer ?
#
loop_
_entity_poly.entity_id
_entity_poly.type
_entity_poly.pdbx_seq_one_letter_code
_entity_poly.pdbx_strand_id
1 'polypeptide(L)'
;FKLDFGNSQGKTSQTWHGGIATIFQSPGDEVWGVVWKMNKSNLNSLDEQEGVKSGMYVVIEVKVATQEGREITCRSYLMTNYESAPPSPQYKKAEKETSHCLSESGKSPLQAQDKNVG
;
A
#
# COMPACT_ATOMS: atom_id res chain seq x y z
N PHE A 1 -2.59 6.46 -10.31
CA PHE A 1 -2.52 6.58 -8.84
C PHE A 1 -1.18 7.20 -8.50
N LYS A 2 -1.09 7.96 -7.41
CA LYS A 2 0.16 8.52 -6.92
C LYS A 2 0.38 8.12 -5.46
N LEU A 3 1.63 7.82 -5.14
CA LEU A 3 2.08 7.54 -3.78
C LEU A 3 2.18 8.84 -2.97
N ASP A 4 1.73 8.79 -1.72
CA ASP A 4 2.02 9.79 -0.69
C ASP A 4 2.39 9.12 0.64
N PHE A 5 2.85 9.92 1.60
CA PHE A 5 3.05 9.52 2.98
C PHE A 5 2.23 10.43 3.88
N GLY A 6 1.56 9.86 4.87
CA GLY A 6 0.59 10.60 5.66
C GLY A 6 0.36 10.09 7.06
N ASN A 7 -0.15 10.99 7.90
CA ASN A 7 -0.65 10.70 9.23
C ASN A 7 -2.16 10.52 9.15
N SER A 8 -2.64 9.28 9.26
CA SER A 8 -4.07 8.99 9.24
C SER A 8 -4.78 9.72 10.40
N GLN A 9 -5.85 10.44 10.08
CA GLN A 9 -6.60 11.27 11.04
C GLN A 9 -5.71 12.27 11.81
N GLY A 10 -4.62 12.75 11.19
CA GLY A 10 -3.64 13.66 11.83
C GLY A 10 -2.78 13.00 12.91
N LYS A 11 -2.83 11.67 13.07
CA LYS A 11 -2.10 10.93 14.11
C LYS A 11 -0.83 10.32 13.53
N THR A 12 0.32 10.74 14.07
CA THR A 12 1.62 10.13 13.74
C THR A 12 1.63 8.66 14.18
N SER A 13 2.15 7.78 13.30
CA SER A 13 2.34 6.37 13.62
C SER A 13 3.26 6.22 14.83
N GLN A 14 2.81 5.52 15.87
CA GLN A 14 3.65 5.21 17.04
C GLN A 14 4.71 4.14 16.73
N THR A 15 4.47 3.30 15.74
CA THR A 15 5.44 2.29 15.29
C THR A 15 6.53 2.94 14.46
N TRP A 16 6.13 3.76 13.48
CA TRP A 16 7.04 4.29 12.47
C TRP A 16 7.53 5.70 12.75
N HIS A 17 6.91 6.43 13.69
CA HIS A 17 7.31 7.79 14.08
C HIS A 17 7.39 8.77 12.90
N GLY A 18 6.50 8.63 11.93
CA GLY A 18 6.40 9.46 10.72
C GLY A 18 5.19 9.08 9.87
N GLY A 19 5.03 9.73 8.73
CA GLY A 19 3.97 9.41 7.76
C GLY A 19 4.16 8.01 7.17
N ILE A 20 3.07 7.27 7.02
CA ILE A 20 3.07 5.93 6.42
C ILE A 20 2.46 5.96 5.01
N ALA A 21 2.78 4.98 4.17
CA ALA A 21 2.48 5.03 2.74
C ALA A 21 0.97 4.98 2.45
N THR A 22 0.53 5.76 1.49
CA THR A 22 -0.84 5.70 0.97
C THR A 22 -0.87 6.04 -0.52
N ILE A 23 -2.02 5.85 -1.16
CA ILE A 23 -2.25 6.27 -2.54
C ILE A 23 -3.52 7.07 -2.69
N PHE A 24 -3.51 7.92 -3.71
CA PHE A 24 -4.70 8.61 -4.18
C PHE A 24 -4.79 8.55 -5.71
N GLN A 25 -6.01 8.72 -6.23
CA GLN A 25 -6.22 8.79 -7.67
C GLN A 25 -5.56 10.04 -8.22
N SER A 26 -4.69 9.85 -9.20
CA SER A 26 -4.00 10.93 -9.92
C SER A 26 -3.82 10.45 -11.36
N PRO A 27 -4.58 11.01 -12.32
CA PRO A 27 -4.48 10.63 -13.73
C PRO A 27 -3.07 10.90 -14.29
N GLY A 28 -2.54 9.95 -15.06
CA GLY A 28 -1.18 10.04 -15.63
C GLY A 28 -0.07 9.60 -14.69
N ASP A 29 -0.31 9.51 -13.38
CA ASP A 29 0.64 8.96 -12.42
C ASP A 29 0.47 7.43 -12.25
N GLU A 30 1.57 6.77 -11.91
CA GLU A 30 1.65 5.34 -11.65
C GLU A 30 2.33 5.05 -10.30
N VAL A 31 1.94 3.93 -9.69
CA VAL A 31 2.62 3.36 -8.53
C VAL A 31 2.92 1.89 -8.83
N TRP A 32 4.14 1.48 -8.52
CA TRP A 32 4.58 0.09 -8.65
C TRP A 32 4.48 -0.60 -7.29
N GLY A 33 4.22 -1.90 -7.29
CA GLY A 33 4.00 -2.65 -6.06
C GLY A 33 4.21 -4.14 -6.24
N VAL A 34 4.10 -4.88 -5.14
CA VAL A 34 4.23 -6.33 -5.14
C VAL A 34 2.83 -6.93 -4.99
N VAL A 35 2.50 -7.86 -5.90
CA VAL A 35 1.28 -8.66 -5.80
C VAL A 35 1.57 -9.92 -4.99
N TRP A 36 0.91 -10.06 -3.84
CA TRP A 36 1.00 -11.23 -2.98
C TRP A 36 -0.18 -12.17 -3.21
N LYS A 37 0.11 -13.45 -3.34
CA LYS A 37 -0.90 -14.51 -3.35
C LYS A 37 -1.10 -15.02 -1.92
N MET A 38 -2.29 -14.83 -1.37
CA MET A 38 -2.64 -15.22 0.00
C MET A 38 -4.00 -15.91 0.04
N ASN A 39 -4.19 -16.82 0.99
CA ASN A 39 -5.48 -17.50 1.17
C ASN A 39 -6.55 -16.52 1.69
N LYS A 40 -7.80 -16.70 1.26
CA LYS A 40 -8.92 -15.83 1.67
C LYS A 40 -9.16 -15.85 3.19
N SER A 41 -8.81 -16.93 3.88
CA SER A 41 -8.88 -16.99 5.35
C SER A 41 -8.01 -15.95 6.05
N ASN A 42 -6.96 -15.43 5.38
CA ASN A 42 -6.09 -14.40 5.94
C ASN A 42 -6.65 -12.97 5.80
N LEU A 43 -7.75 -12.77 5.08
CA LEU A 43 -8.29 -11.43 4.79
C LEU A 43 -8.62 -10.63 6.06
N ASN A 44 -9.24 -11.27 7.05
CA ASN A 44 -9.58 -10.59 8.30
C ASN A 44 -8.33 -10.15 9.08
N SER A 45 -7.29 -10.99 9.08
CA SER A 45 -6.03 -10.65 9.74
C SER A 45 -5.33 -9.49 9.04
N LEU A 46 -5.41 -9.43 7.71
CA LEU A 46 -4.85 -8.33 6.93
C LEU A 46 -5.61 -7.02 7.18
N ASP A 47 -6.95 -7.05 7.17
CA ASP A 47 -7.77 -5.88 7.49
C ASP A 47 -7.51 -5.35 8.91
N GLU A 48 -7.21 -6.25 9.86
CA GLU A 48 -6.84 -5.86 11.23
C GLU A 48 -5.46 -5.21 11.31
N GLN A 49 -4.46 -5.73 10.57
CA GLN A 49 -3.12 -5.11 10.47
C GLN A 49 -3.18 -3.70 9.87
N GLU A 50 -4.03 -3.51 8.85
CA GLU A 50 -4.22 -2.23 8.17
C GLU A 50 -5.14 -1.26 8.94
N GLY A 51 -5.61 -1.65 10.13
CA GLY A 51 -6.45 -0.79 10.96
C GLY A 51 -7.76 -0.38 10.29
N VAL A 52 -8.35 -1.26 9.47
CA VAL A 52 -9.60 -0.94 8.74
C VAL A 52 -10.74 -0.59 9.71
N LYS A 53 -10.85 -1.35 10.81
CA LYS A 53 -11.87 -1.11 11.86
C LYS A 53 -11.67 0.23 12.59
N SER A 54 -10.42 0.74 12.68
CA SER A 54 -10.12 2.03 13.32
C SER A 54 -10.11 3.20 12.33
N GLY A 55 -10.42 2.94 11.05
CA GLY A 55 -10.44 3.95 10.00
C GLY A 55 -9.05 4.45 9.61
N MET A 56 -7.99 3.65 9.84
CA MET A 56 -6.65 4.01 9.41
C MET A 56 -6.55 3.97 7.88
N TYR A 57 -6.97 2.84 7.31
CA TYR A 57 -7.14 2.64 5.87
C TYR A 57 -8.56 2.14 5.54
N VAL A 58 -8.94 2.28 4.28
CA VAL A 58 -10.11 1.61 3.69
C VAL A 58 -9.65 0.57 2.68
N VAL A 59 -10.42 -0.51 2.58
CA VAL A 59 -10.22 -1.55 1.57
C VAL A 59 -10.62 -1.02 0.19
N ILE A 60 -9.76 -1.23 -0.80
CA ILE A 60 -10.06 -0.95 -2.20
C ILE A 60 -9.83 -2.18 -3.07
N GLU A 61 -10.46 -2.17 -4.24
CA GLU A 61 -10.13 -3.06 -5.34
C GLU A 61 -9.43 -2.27 -6.43
N VAL A 62 -8.31 -2.80 -6.91
CA VAL A 62 -7.50 -2.17 -7.96
C VAL A 62 -7.21 -3.19 -9.05
N LYS A 63 -7.21 -2.73 -10.29
CA LYS A 63 -6.68 -3.47 -11.45
C LYS A 63 -5.25 -3.00 -11.66
N VAL A 64 -4.30 -3.94 -11.62
CA VAL A 64 -2.88 -3.68 -11.83
C VAL A 64 -2.39 -4.41 -13.07
N ALA A 65 -1.44 -3.83 -13.79
CA ALA A 65 -0.80 -4.47 -14.93
C ALA A 65 0.55 -5.06 -14.52
N THR A 66 0.84 -6.28 -14.96
CA THR A 66 2.19 -6.87 -14.87
C THR A 66 3.11 -6.28 -15.94
N GLN A 67 4.41 -6.55 -15.84
CA GLN A 67 5.38 -6.11 -16.86
C GLN A 67 5.08 -6.70 -18.25
N GLU A 68 4.43 -7.86 -18.31
CA GLU A 68 3.98 -8.51 -19.54
C GLU A 68 2.62 -8.00 -20.03
N GLY A 69 2.05 -6.97 -19.38
CA GLY A 69 0.77 -6.36 -19.74
C GLY A 69 -0.46 -7.15 -19.29
N ARG A 70 -0.31 -8.18 -18.44
CA ARG A 70 -1.46 -8.91 -17.89
C ARG A 70 -2.14 -8.09 -16.81
N GLU A 71 -3.48 -7.98 -16.87
CA GLU A 71 -4.26 -7.37 -15.80
C GLU A 71 -4.55 -8.36 -14.67
N ILE A 72 -4.35 -7.92 -13.42
CA ILE A 72 -4.69 -8.67 -12.20
C ILE A 72 -5.59 -7.78 -11.34
N THR A 73 -6.67 -8.36 -10.81
CA THR A 73 -7.54 -7.67 -9.84
C THR A 73 -7.07 -7.99 -8.43
N CYS A 74 -6.70 -6.95 -7.69
CA CYS A 74 -6.14 -7.07 -6.36
C CYS A 74 -6.95 -6.31 -5.31
N ARG A 75 -6.91 -6.81 -4.08
CA ARG A 75 -7.26 -6.04 -2.87
C ARG A 75 -6.07 -5.15 -2.51
N SER A 76 -6.31 -3.91 -2.12
CA SER A 76 -5.29 -3.03 -1.54
C SER A 76 -5.95 -2.08 -0.55
N TYR A 77 -5.19 -1.12 -0.02
CA TYR A 77 -5.60 -0.22 1.05
C TYR A 77 -5.16 1.21 0.76
N LEU A 78 -6.02 2.19 1.06
CA LEU A 78 -5.64 3.61 1.02
C LEU A 78 -6.23 4.38 2.20
N MET A 79 -5.69 5.57 2.50
CA MET A 79 -6.24 6.47 3.50
C MET A 79 -7.21 7.45 2.84
N THR A 80 -8.38 7.64 3.45
CA THR A 80 -9.37 8.62 2.99
C THR A 80 -9.32 9.94 3.76
N ASN A 81 -8.73 9.93 4.97
CA ASN A 81 -8.59 11.09 5.84
C ASN A 81 -7.19 11.09 6.46
N TYR A 82 -6.27 11.85 5.89
CA TYR A 82 -4.89 11.95 6.35
C TYR A 82 -4.32 13.35 6.11
N GLU A 83 -3.26 13.67 6.86
CA GLU A 83 -2.42 14.84 6.62
C GLU A 83 -1.08 14.39 6.04
N SER A 84 -0.67 14.93 4.89
CA SER A 84 0.61 14.58 4.27
C SER A 84 1.77 14.90 5.21
N ALA A 85 2.64 13.91 5.41
CA ALA A 85 3.77 14.01 6.33
C ALA A 85 4.91 13.12 5.83
N PRO A 86 6.19 13.55 5.97
CA PRO A 86 7.31 12.75 5.51
C PRO A 86 7.41 11.43 6.29
N PRO A 87 7.87 10.34 5.65
CA PRO A 87 8.16 9.10 6.34
C PRO A 87 9.41 9.24 7.22
N SER A 88 9.49 8.44 8.28
CA SER A 88 10.70 8.35 9.07
C SER A 88 11.84 7.66 8.30
N PRO A 89 13.11 7.91 8.65
CA PRO A 89 14.25 7.24 8.02
C PRO A 89 14.17 5.71 8.08
N GLN A 90 13.68 5.15 9.19
CA GLN A 90 13.57 3.71 9.41
C GLN A 90 12.48 3.10 8.53
N TYR A 91 11.32 3.76 8.44
CA TYR A 91 10.24 3.31 7.57
C TYR A 91 10.66 3.33 6.09
N LYS A 92 11.28 4.43 5.66
CA LYS A 92 11.82 4.55 4.29
C LYS A 92 12.85 3.47 3.96
N LYS A 93 13.66 3.06 4.95
CA LYS A 93 14.63 1.97 4.78
C LYS A 93 13.92 0.62 4.58
N ALA A 94 12.92 0.31 5.40
CA ALA A 94 12.13 -0.93 5.26
C ALA A 94 11.43 -1.01 3.89
N GLU A 95 10.80 0.09 3.46
CA GLU A 95 10.16 0.19 2.14
C GLU A 95 11.16 -0.07 1.00
N LYS A 96 12.38 0.47 1.11
CA LYS A 96 13.45 0.25 0.12
C LYS A 96 13.90 -1.22 0.08
N GLU A 97 13.99 -1.88 1.22
CA GLU A 97 14.36 -3.30 1.31
C GLU A 97 13.26 -4.20 0.72
N THR A 98 11.99 -3.91 0.97
CA THR A 98 10.87 -4.62 0.34
C THR A 98 10.80 -4.39 -1.18
N SER A 99 11.20 -3.20 -1.63
CA SER A 99 11.25 -2.84 -3.06
C SER A 99 12.38 -3.54 -3.82
N HIS A 100 13.28 -4.28 -3.17
CA HIS A 100 14.37 -4.99 -3.86
C HIS A 100 13.84 -6.02 -4.88
N CYS A 101 12.61 -6.53 -4.69
CA CYS A 101 11.93 -7.40 -5.66
C CYS A 101 11.41 -6.63 -6.91
N LEU A 102 11.37 -5.31 -6.87
CA LEU A 102 10.99 -4.44 -7.98
C LEU A 102 12.28 -3.95 -8.64
N SER A 103 12.68 -4.55 -9.77
CA SER A 103 13.92 -4.19 -10.45
C SER A 103 14.00 -2.66 -10.74
N GLU A 104 15.09 -2.07 -10.27
CA GLU A 104 15.71 -0.79 -10.67
C GLU A 104 14.89 0.52 -10.72
N SER A 105 13.65 0.58 -10.26
CA SER A 105 12.81 1.78 -10.47
C SER A 105 12.63 2.72 -9.27
N GLY A 106 13.16 2.40 -8.09
CA GLY A 106 13.16 3.34 -6.94
C GLY A 106 11.78 3.74 -6.42
N LYS A 107 10.77 2.86 -6.59
CA LYS A 107 9.38 3.10 -6.19
C LYS A 107 9.01 2.18 -5.01
N SER A 108 8.36 2.73 -3.99
CA SER A 108 7.97 1.97 -2.79
C SER A 108 6.82 1.02 -3.10
N PRO A 109 6.75 -0.15 -2.45
CA PRO A 109 5.78 -1.16 -2.82
C PRO A 109 4.44 -0.86 -2.16
N LEU A 110 3.39 -0.83 -2.97
CA LEU A 110 2.06 -1.13 -2.44
C LEU A 110 1.93 -2.64 -2.29
N GLN A 111 1.42 -3.07 -1.14
CA GLN A 111 0.95 -4.43 -0.97
C GLN A 111 -0.42 -4.55 -1.64
N ALA A 112 -0.52 -5.46 -2.60
CA ALA A 112 -1.75 -5.80 -3.27
C ALA A 112 -1.95 -7.33 -3.19
N GLN A 113 -3.14 -7.79 -2.79
CA GLN A 113 -3.45 -9.22 -2.71
C GLN A 113 -4.25 -9.67 -3.93
N ASP A 114 -3.77 -10.69 -4.65
CA ASP A 114 -4.55 -11.32 -5.74
C ASP A 114 -5.81 -12.01 -5.19
N LYS A 115 -6.98 -11.62 -5.69
CA LYS A 115 -8.29 -12.14 -5.25
C LYS A 115 -8.70 -13.46 -5.94
N ASN A 116 -8.04 -13.86 -7.01
CA ASN A 116 -8.44 -14.99 -7.86
C ASN A 116 -8.01 -16.36 -7.31
N VAL A 117 -7.61 -16.43 -6.05
CA VAL A 117 -7.07 -17.64 -5.44
C VAL A 117 -8.02 -18.08 -4.32
N GLY A 118 -8.50 -19.32 -4.45
CA GLY A 118 -9.39 -20.00 -3.50
C GLY A 118 -8.71 -20.35 -2.19
#